data_AF-A0A1I4J7D5-F1
#
_entry.id   AF-A0A1I4J7D5-F1
#
_cell.length_a   1.000
_cell.length_b   1.000
_cell.length_c   1.000
_cell.angle_alpha   90.00
_cell.angle_beta   90.00
_cell.angle_gamma   90.00
#
_symmetry.space_group_name_H-M   'P 1'
#
loop_
_entity.id
_entity.type
_entity.pdbx_description
1 polymer ?
#
loop_
_entity_poly.entity_id
_entity_poly.type
_entity_poly.pdbx_seq_one_letter_code
_entity_poly.pdbx_strand_id
1 'polypeptide(L)'
;MLIVCPSCASEYRLEAGKVGMDGRSVRCAACRETWFITPADVLAGHEAELAETSEAEPDPVADAAWQEASATVRAASDTSEAPPTRRRAPVRPTTREGWRGIPGLSPSLAVGLTLLAALPLLCLARTSVVRVVPQSAALFARVGLPVNVRGIEIRDVVAFSNPAEDGRPAELVIEGDLVGIARTDMPVSALSAEIRDAGGRVVRTFPVAAPRAVLGTAETARFRGTLTSPPASGRALVLRFADAEPSRGP
;
A
#
# COMPACT_ATOMS: atom_id res chain seq x y z
N MET A 1 -0.68 17.25 -15.60
CA MET A 1 0.75 17.00 -15.95
C MET A 1 1.08 15.53 -16.27
N LEU A 2 2.19 15.24 -16.98
CA LEU A 2 2.69 13.88 -17.29
C LEU A 2 3.98 13.58 -16.53
N ILE A 3 4.06 12.42 -15.89
CA ILE A 3 5.26 11.93 -15.21
C ILE A 3 5.72 10.60 -15.82
N VAL A 4 7.04 10.37 -15.84
CA VAL A 4 7.64 9.16 -16.40
C VAL A 4 8.44 8.44 -15.32
N CYS A 5 8.23 7.13 -15.19
CA CYS A 5 8.99 6.32 -14.24
C CYS A 5 10.46 6.20 -14.70
N PRO A 6 11.45 6.53 -13.84
CA PRO A 6 12.87 6.47 -14.21
C PRO A 6 13.41 5.04 -14.38
N SER A 7 12.69 4.04 -13.87
CA SER A 7 13.13 2.63 -13.85
C SER A 7 12.60 1.81 -15.03
N CYS A 8 11.34 2.03 -15.44
CA CYS A 8 10.69 1.25 -16.50
C CYS A 8 10.08 2.09 -17.62
N ALA A 9 10.28 3.41 -17.61
CA ALA A 9 9.75 4.35 -18.60
C ALA A 9 8.21 4.32 -18.78
N SER A 10 7.46 3.80 -17.80
CA SER A 10 6.00 3.89 -17.82
C SER A 10 5.54 5.32 -17.60
N GLU A 11 4.60 5.79 -18.43
CA GLU A 11 4.04 7.15 -18.41
C GLU A 11 2.72 7.21 -17.63
N TYR A 12 2.53 8.27 -16.84
CA TYR A 12 1.30 8.49 -16.06
C TYR A 12 0.86 9.96 -16.14
N ARG A 13 -0.44 10.18 -16.35
CA ARG A 13 -1.07 11.52 -16.30
C ARG A 13 -1.66 11.76 -14.92
N LEU A 14 -1.28 12.86 -14.28
CA LEU A 14 -1.70 13.27 -12.93
C LEU A 14 -2.14 14.73 -12.94
N GLU A 15 -3.11 15.08 -12.11
CA GLU A 15 -3.43 16.47 -11.78
C GLU A 15 -2.35 17.05 -10.86
N ALA A 16 -1.75 18.20 -11.21
CA ALA A 16 -0.68 18.79 -10.40
C ALA A 16 -1.17 19.12 -8.98
N GLY A 17 -2.43 19.54 -8.84
CA GLY A 17 -3.07 19.84 -7.55
C GLY A 17 -3.16 18.65 -6.58
N LYS A 18 -3.08 17.39 -7.05
CA LYS A 18 -3.07 16.18 -6.19
C LYS A 18 -1.69 15.84 -5.63
N VAL A 19 -0.63 16.43 -6.17
CA VAL A 19 0.76 16.23 -5.73
C VAL A 19 1.09 17.19 -4.59
N GLY A 20 0.60 18.43 -4.63
CA GLY A 20 0.85 19.46 -3.62
C GLY A 20 2.12 20.27 -3.93
N MET A 21 2.13 21.53 -3.51
CA MET A 21 3.16 22.51 -3.92
C MET A 21 4.56 22.20 -3.38
N ASP A 22 4.66 21.41 -2.31
CA ASP A 22 5.93 20.99 -1.71
C ASP A 22 6.58 19.78 -2.41
N GLY A 23 5.96 19.27 -3.48
CA GLY A 23 6.36 18.01 -4.11
C GLY A 23 5.87 16.78 -3.33
N ARG A 24 5.99 15.60 -3.94
CA ARG A 24 5.49 14.36 -3.35
C ARG A 24 6.25 13.14 -3.84
N SER A 25 6.42 12.17 -2.94
CA SER A 25 6.87 10.83 -3.31
C SER A 25 5.75 10.07 -4.04
N VAL A 26 6.04 9.58 -5.24
CA VAL A 26 5.13 8.76 -6.05
C VAL A 26 5.75 7.39 -6.31
N ARG A 27 4.88 6.38 -6.46
CA ARG A 27 5.28 5.00 -6.74
C ARG A 27 4.74 4.56 -8.09
N CYS A 28 5.60 3.97 -8.93
CA CYS A 28 5.22 3.40 -10.21
C CYS A 28 4.29 2.20 -10.00
N ALA A 29 3.15 2.16 -10.70
CA ALA A 29 2.23 1.02 -10.66
C ALA A 29 2.79 -0.22 -11.39
N ALA A 30 3.70 -0.04 -12.36
CA ALA A 30 4.27 -1.14 -13.15
C ALA A 30 5.47 -1.81 -12.47
N CYS A 31 6.51 -1.06 -12.10
CA CYS A 31 7.74 -1.62 -11.52
C CYS A 31 7.91 -1.40 -10.01
N ARG A 32 7.02 -0.61 -9.38
CA ARG A 32 7.06 -0.23 -7.94
C ARG A 32 8.23 0.65 -7.51
N GLU A 33 9.01 1.19 -8.44
CA GLU A 33 10.00 2.23 -8.14
C GLU A 33 9.34 3.44 -7.47
N THR A 34 9.98 3.99 -6.44
CA THR A 34 9.44 5.14 -5.71
C THR A 34 10.41 6.30 -5.86
N TRP A 35 9.95 7.42 -6.41
CA TRP A 35 10.76 8.61 -6.62
C TRP A 35 9.99 9.86 -6.20
N PHE A 36 10.72 10.95 -6.01
CA PHE A 36 10.17 12.22 -5.57
C PHE A 36 9.94 13.15 -6.76
N ILE A 37 8.74 13.72 -6.85
CA ILE A 37 8.42 14.81 -7.78
C ILE A 37 8.80 16.12 -7.09
N THR A 38 9.66 16.91 -7.72
CA THR A 38 10.14 18.15 -7.11
C THR A 38 9.06 19.24 -7.15
N PRO A 39 9.10 20.24 -6.24
CA PRO A 39 8.22 21.41 -6.30
C PRO A 39 8.24 22.08 -7.68
N ALA A 40 9.41 22.16 -8.32
CA ALA A 40 9.56 22.76 -9.65
C ALA A 40 8.74 22.01 -10.72
N ASP A 41 8.72 20.67 -10.68
CA ASP A 41 7.93 19.84 -11.60
C ASP A 41 6.42 20.03 -11.38
N VAL A 42 6.00 20.22 -10.12
CA VAL A 42 4.59 20.47 -9.78
C VAL A 42 4.16 21.85 -10.25
N LEU A 43 4.99 22.88 -10.05
CA LEU A 43 4.69 24.23 -10.56
C LEU A 43 4.58 24.23 -12.09
N ALA A 44 5.51 23.58 -12.79
CA ALA A 44 5.45 23.44 -14.25
C ALA A 44 4.18 22.70 -14.70
N GLY A 45 3.78 21.66 -13.96
CA GLY A 45 2.53 20.95 -14.20
C GLY A 45 1.28 21.80 -13.99
N HIS A 46 1.29 22.67 -12.99
CA HIS A 46 0.17 23.55 -12.67
C HIS A 46 0.03 24.70 -13.67
N GLU A 47 1.15 25.26 -14.13
CA GLU A 47 1.17 26.28 -15.18
C GLU A 47 0.60 25.75 -16.49
N ALA A 48 0.95 24.52 -16.87
CA ALA A 48 0.38 23.85 -18.04
C ALA A 48 -1.14 23.64 -17.91
N GLU A 49 -1.63 23.26 -16.72
CA GLU A 49 -3.07 23.08 -16.46
C GLU A 49 -3.84 24.41 -16.49
N LEU A 50 -3.26 25.50 -15.98
CA LEU A 50 -3.85 26.84 -16.07
C LEU A 50 -3.86 27.37 -17.51
N ALA A 51 -2.82 27.10 -18.29
CA ALA A 51 -2.77 27.47 -19.70
C ALA A 51 -3.88 26.76 -20.50
N GLU A 52 -4.03 25.44 -20.32
CA GLU A 52 -5.10 24.66 -20.95
C GLU A 52 -6.51 25.13 -20.53
N THR A 53 -6.68 25.58 -19.29
CA THR A 53 -7.98 26.06 -18.78
C THR A 53 -8.29 27.49 -19.24
N SER A 54 -7.27 28.34 -19.40
CA SER A 54 -7.45 29.74 -19.81
C SER A 54 -7.72 29.91 -21.30
N GLU A 55 -7.42 28.90 -22.14
CA GLU A 55 -7.76 28.89 -23.57
C GLU A 55 -9.18 28.40 -23.85
N ALA A 56 -9.94 27.97 -22.83
CA ALA A 56 -11.36 27.70 -22.97
C ALA A 56 -12.16 29.01 -22.90
N GLU A 57 -12.49 29.60 -24.06
CA GLU A 57 -13.48 30.69 -24.17
C GLU A 57 -14.81 30.28 -23.47
N PRO A 58 -15.49 31.20 -22.77
CA PRO A 58 -16.76 30.90 -22.13
C PRO A 58 -17.84 30.64 -23.20
N ASP A 59 -18.36 29.42 -23.24
CA ASP A 59 -19.44 28.99 -24.13
C ASP A 59 -20.80 29.54 -23.64
N PRO A 60 -21.43 30.49 -24.36
CA PRO A 60 -22.71 31.11 -23.96
C PRO A 60 -23.90 30.13 -23.96
N VAL A 61 -23.71 28.88 -24.43
CA VAL A 61 -24.76 27.86 -24.48
C VAL A 61 -24.95 27.17 -23.12
N ALA A 62 -23.93 27.17 -22.25
CA ALA A 62 -24.00 26.53 -20.94
C ALA A 62 -24.97 27.24 -19.98
N ASP A 63 -24.99 28.57 -19.97
CA ASP A 63 -25.85 29.35 -19.06
C ASP A 63 -27.35 29.24 -19.39
N ALA A 64 -27.71 29.04 -20.66
CA ALA A 64 -29.10 28.87 -21.09
C ALA A 64 -29.69 27.50 -20.65
N ALA A 65 -28.89 26.43 -20.73
CA ALA A 65 -29.31 25.08 -20.35
C ALA A 65 -29.56 24.92 -18.85
N TRP A 66 -28.83 25.66 -18.02
CA TRP A 66 -29.02 25.65 -16.57
C TRP A 66 -30.32 26.34 -16.13
N GLN A 67 -30.80 27.35 -16.87
CA GLN A 67 -32.08 28.01 -16.58
C GLN A 67 -33.27 27.09 -16.88
N GLU A 68 -33.25 26.35 -17.99
CA GLU A 68 -34.30 25.38 -18.34
C GLU A 68 -34.36 24.17 -17.40
N ALA A 69 -33.21 23.67 -16.96
CA ALA A 69 -33.13 22.58 -15.98
C ALA A 69 -33.66 22.99 -14.59
N SER A 70 -33.53 24.28 -14.21
CA SER A 70 -34.03 24.77 -12.92
C SER A 70 -35.54 24.99 -12.87
N ALA A 71 -36.20 25.12 -14.03
CA ALA A 71 -37.65 25.30 -14.14
C ALA A 71 -38.43 23.98 -13.98
N THR A 72 -37.86 22.86 -14.42
CA THR A 72 -38.48 21.52 -14.35
C THR A 72 -38.47 20.93 -12.93
N VAL A 73 -37.52 21.33 -12.09
CA VAL A 73 -37.41 20.85 -10.69
C VAL A 73 -38.51 21.44 -9.77
N ARG A 74 -39.02 22.65 -10.07
CA ARG A 74 -40.07 23.29 -9.23
C ARG A 74 -41.46 22.65 -9.38
N ALA A 75 -41.73 21.94 -10.48
CA ALA A 75 -43.04 21.34 -10.75
C ALA A 75 -43.24 19.94 -10.12
N ALA A 76 -42.16 19.27 -9.70
CA ALA A 76 -42.21 17.88 -9.22
C ALA A 76 -42.33 17.73 -7.68
N SER A 77 -42.51 18.85 -6.94
CA SER A 77 -42.48 18.84 -5.47
C SER A 77 -43.85 18.64 -4.79
N ASP A 78 -44.95 18.58 -5.54
CA ASP A 78 -46.29 18.32 -5.01
C ASP A 78 -46.83 16.98 -5.55
N THR A 79 -46.52 15.87 -4.87
CA THR A 79 -47.38 14.67 -4.74
C THR A 79 -46.69 13.68 -3.80
N SER A 80 -47.14 13.65 -2.55
CA SER A 80 -46.82 12.61 -1.58
C SER A 80 -48.05 11.71 -1.43
N GLU A 81 -47.98 10.46 -1.89
CA GLU A 81 -48.85 9.40 -1.40
C GLU A 81 -48.14 8.04 -1.36
N ALA A 82 -48.23 7.38 -0.21
CA ALA A 82 -47.67 6.05 0.06
C ALA A 82 -48.79 5.03 0.25
N PRO A 83 -48.64 3.77 -0.25
CA PRO A 83 -49.24 2.63 0.45
C PRO A 83 -48.35 1.33 0.35
N PRO A 84 -48.80 0.13 0.79
CA PRO A 84 -48.36 -0.42 2.07
C PRO A 84 -47.61 -1.77 1.97
N THR A 85 -47.08 -2.18 3.12
CA THR A 85 -46.30 -3.40 3.37
C THR A 85 -47.07 -4.69 3.10
N ARG A 86 -46.45 -5.65 2.39
CA ARG A 86 -46.96 -7.02 2.21
C ARG A 86 -46.16 -8.06 3.01
N ARG A 87 -46.95 -8.92 3.66
CA ARG A 87 -46.63 -10.04 4.55
C ARG A 87 -45.85 -11.16 3.84
N ARG A 88 -44.82 -11.69 4.51
CA ARG A 88 -44.06 -12.89 4.14
C ARG A 88 -44.87 -14.16 4.42
N ALA A 89 -44.84 -15.10 3.47
CA ALA A 89 -45.27 -16.50 3.64
C ALA A 89 -44.05 -17.43 3.74
N PRO A 90 -44.13 -18.57 4.45
CA PRO A 90 -42.99 -19.45 4.68
C PRO A 90 -42.73 -20.39 3.48
N VAL A 91 -41.45 -20.54 3.12
CA VAL A 91 -41.00 -21.47 2.08
C VAL A 91 -40.80 -22.87 2.69
N ARG A 92 -41.46 -23.87 2.10
CA ARG A 92 -41.33 -25.29 2.42
C ARG A 92 -40.05 -25.85 1.77
N PRO A 93 -39.28 -26.73 2.43
CA PRO A 93 -38.08 -27.30 1.84
C PRO A 93 -38.46 -28.39 0.83
N THR A 94 -38.07 -28.21 -0.43
CA THR A 94 -38.17 -29.26 -1.45
C THR A 94 -36.95 -30.17 -1.36
N THR A 95 -37.24 -31.44 -1.57
CA THR A 95 -36.41 -32.62 -1.43
C THR A 95 -35.12 -32.59 -2.26
N ARG A 96 -34.05 -33.12 -1.66
CA ARG A 96 -32.77 -33.46 -2.28
C ARG A 96 -32.98 -34.31 -3.54
N GLU A 97 -32.74 -33.72 -4.70
CA GLU A 97 -32.56 -34.46 -5.95
C GLU A 97 -31.11 -34.93 -6.04
N GLY A 98 -30.95 -36.24 -6.22
CA GLY A 98 -29.68 -36.92 -6.31
C GLY A 98 -28.88 -36.46 -7.53
N TRP A 99 -27.65 -36.04 -7.27
CA TRP A 99 -26.60 -35.86 -8.27
C TRP A 99 -26.38 -37.18 -9.01
N ARG A 100 -27.04 -37.34 -10.16
CA ARG A 100 -26.71 -38.39 -11.13
C ARG A 100 -25.42 -37.96 -11.83
N GLY A 101 -24.41 -38.82 -11.76
CA GLY A 101 -23.07 -38.57 -12.25
C GLY A 101 -23.03 -38.19 -13.73
N ILE A 102 -22.19 -37.21 -14.05
CA ILE A 102 -21.82 -36.85 -15.42
C ILE A 102 -20.92 -37.98 -15.96
N PRO A 103 -21.27 -38.66 -17.06
CA PRO A 103 -20.45 -39.74 -17.58
C PRO A 103 -19.24 -39.18 -18.33
N GLY A 104 -18.06 -39.74 -18.03
CA GLY A 104 -16.92 -39.81 -18.96
C GLY A 104 -16.12 -38.54 -19.22
N LEU A 105 -15.54 -37.93 -18.18
CA LEU A 105 -14.35 -37.09 -18.38
C LEU A 105 -13.11 -37.99 -18.40
N SER A 106 -12.33 -37.93 -19.48
CA SER A 106 -11.07 -38.69 -19.57
C SER A 106 -10.16 -38.35 -18.37
N PRO A 107 -9.32 -39.28 -17.88
CA PRO A 107 -8.44 -39.03 -16.74
C PRO A 107 -7.55 -37.80 -16.95
N SER A 108 -7.23 -37.45 -18.19
CA SER A 108 -6.47 -36.26 -18.58
C SER A 108 -7.23 -34.96 -18.31
N LEU A 109 -8.55 -34.95 -18.56
CA LEU A 109 -9.41 -33.78 -18.34
C LEU A 109 -9.72 -33.59 -16.85
N ALA A 110 -9.88 -34.68 -16.10
CA ALA A 110 -10.04 -34.65 -14.65
C ALA A 110 -8.78 -34.14 -13.93
N VAL A 111 -7.58 -34.58 -14.36
CA VAL A 111 -6.29 -34.07 -13.85
C VAL A 111 -6.08 -32.61 -14.24
N GLY A 112 -6.43 -32.24 -15.48
CA GLY A 112 -6.37 -30.85 -15.94
C GLY A 112 -7.24 -29.93 -15.09
N LEU A 113 -8.51 -30.29 -14.85
CA LEU A 113 -9.44 -29.51 -14.04
C LEU A 113 -9.06 -29.47 -12.55
N THR A 114 -8.52 -30.55 -12.00
CA THR A 114 -8.00 -30.54 -10.62
C THR A 114 -6.75 -29.68 -10.49
N LEU A 115 -5.81 -29.71 -11.44
CA LEU A 115 -4.68 -28.77 -11.45
C LEU A 115 -5.17 -27.32 -11.61
N LEU A 116 -6.12 -27.07 -12.51
CA LEU A 116 -6.65 -25.73 -12.79
C LEU A 116 -7.45 -25.15 -11.61
N ALA A 117 -8.09 -26.00 -10.79
CA ALA A 117 -8.80 -25.60 -9.57
C ALA A 117 -7.90 -25.58 -8.32
N ALA A 118 -6.92 -26.47 -8.24
CA ALA A 118 -5.98 -26.55 -7.11
C ALA A 118 -4.94 -25.43 -7.14
N LEU A 119 -4.47 -25.00 -8.32
CA LEU A 119 -3.51 -23.89 -8.44
C LEU A 119 -4.04 -22.57 -7.81
N PRO A 120 -5.24 -22.07 -8.16
CA PRO A 120 -5.77 -20.84 -7.56
C PRO A 120 -6.11 -21.04 -6.08
N LEU A 121 -6.60 -22.21 -5.68
CA LEU A 121 -6.88 -22.53 -4.27
C LEU A 121 -5.59 -22.54 -3.42
N LEU A 122 -4.49 -23.04 -3.97
CA LEU A 122 -3.16 -23.03 -3.33
C LEU A 122 -2.55 -21.62 -3.28
N CYS A 123 -2.79 -20.79 -4.30
CA CYS A 123 -2.44 -19.37 -4.28
C CYS A 123 -3.25 -18.58 -3.23
N LEU A 124 -4.52 -18.94 -3.01
CA LEU A 124 -5.39 -18.32 -1.99
C LEU A 124 -5.02 -18.80 -0.56
N ALA A 125 -4.60 -20.06 -0.39
CA ALA A 125 -4.18 -20.65 0.89
C ALA A 125 -2.70 -20.36 1.28
N ARG A 126 -2.02 -19.48 0.55
CA ARG A 126 -0.57 -19.18 0.63
C ARG A 126 -0.01 -18.94 2.03
N THR A 127 -0.79 -18.36 2.94
CA THR A 127 -0.33 -18.05 4.31
C THR A 127 -0.32 -19.27 5.24
N SER A 128 -1.17 -20.27 4.97
CA SER A 128 -1.24 -21.50 5.78
C SER A 128 -0.15 -22.50 5.43
N VAL A 129 0.27 -22.56 4.16
CA VAL A 129 1.31 -23.49 3.68
C VAL A 129 2.72 -23.07 4.15
N VAL A 130 3.01 -21.76 4.18
CA VAL A 130 4.33 -21.24 4.60
C VAL A 130 4.60 -21.48 6.10
N ARG A 131 3.56 -21.57 6.93
CA ARG A 131 3.74 -21.93 8.36
C ARG A 131 4.17 -23.38 8.58
N VAL A 132 3.88 -24.27 7.63
CA VAL A 132 4.16 -25.71 7.77
C VAL A 132 5.48 -26.10 7.08
N VAL A 133 5.86 -25.44 5.98
CA VAL A 133 7.10 -25.71 5.24
C VAL A 133 7.83 -24.40 4.90
N PRO A 134 8.76 -23.92 5.76
CA PRO A 134 9.42 -22.62 5.60
C PRO A 134 10.33 -22.52 4.36
N GLN A 135 10.79 -23.65 3.81
CA GLN A 135 11.66 -23.69 2.62
C GLN A 135 10.96 -23.24 1.33
N SER A 136 9.62 -23.21 1.31
CA SER A 136 8.86 -22.73 0.15
C SER A 136 8.90 -21.20 -0.01
N ALA A 137 9.27 -20.46 1.03
CA ALA A 137 9.42 -19.00 0.98
C ALA A 137 10.44 -18.55 -0.09
N ALA A 138 11.51 -19.33 -0.30
CA ALA A 138 12.51 -19.05 -1.34
C ALA A 138 11.98 -19.27 -2.77
N LEU A 139 11.05 -20.22 -2.95
CA LEU A 139 10.40 -20.48 -4.23
C LEU A 139 9.35 -19.41 -4.56
N PHE A 140 8.57 -18.96 -3.58
CA PHE A 140 7.65 -17.82 -3.75
C PHE A 140 8.38 -16.49 -3.97
N ALA A 141 9.55 -16.30 -3.35
CA ALA A 141 10.41 -15.14 -3.61
C ALA A 141 10.89 -15.09 -5.07
N ARG A 142 11.17 -16.24 -5.72
CA ARG A 142 11.55 -16.30 -7.14
C ARG A 142 10.39 -16.02 -8.11
N VAL A 143 9.14 -16.17 -7.66
CA VAL A 143 7.92 -15.87 -8.45
C VAL A 143 7.37 -14.46 -8.13
N GLY A 144 8.12 -13.62 -7.40
CA GLY A 144 7.76 -12.22 -7.16
C GLY A 144 6.64 -12.01 -6.12
N LEU A 145 6.33 -13.04 -5.33
CA LEU A 145 5.38 -13.00 -4.21
C LEU A 145 6.14 -13.06 -2.88
N PRO A 146 6.75 -11.96 -2.41
CA PRO A 146 7.40 -11.93 -1.10
C PRO A 146 6.34 -12.15 -0.02
N VAL A 147 6.43 -13.28 0.67
CA VAL A 147 5.53 -13.63 1.78
C VAL A 147 6.05 -12.96 3.06
N ASN A 148 5.41 -11.87 3.46
CA ASN A 148 5.68 -11.26 4.76
C ASN A 148 5.05 -12.11 5.86
N VAL A 149 5.83 -13.02 6.41
CA VAL A 149 5.40 -13.92 7.50
C VAL A 149 5.11 -13.20 8.82
N ARG A 150 5.67 -11.98 9.00
CA ARG A 150 5.49 -11.18 10.22
C ARG A 150 4.19 -10.37 10.22
N GLY A 151 3.59 -10.14 9.07
CA GLY A 151 2.34 -9.38 9.00
C GLY A 151 2.47 -7.89 9.35
N ILE A 152 3.71 -7.37 9.44
CA ILE A 152 4.02 -5.96 9.68
C ILE A 152 5.02 -5.53 8.60
N GLU A 153 4.77 -4.39 7.96
CA GLU A 153 5.60 -3.82 6.90
C GLU A 153 6.20 -2.49 7.36
N ILE A 154 7.47 -2.24 7.01
CA ILE A 154 8.13 -0.95 7.23
C ILE A 154 7.92 -0.11 5.97
N ARG A 155 7.36 1.08 6.11
CA ARG A 155 7.01 1.99 5.02
C ARG A 155 7.53 3.39 5.27
N ASP A 156 7.63 4.16 4.19
CA ASP A 156 7.85 5.62 4.23
C ASP A 156 9.06 6.04 5.10
N VAL A 157 10.15 5.26 4.99
CA VAL A 157 11.39 5.50 5.76
C VAL A 157 12.14 6.70 5.19
N VAL A 158 12.42 7.66 6.06
CA VAL A 158 13.24 8.83 5.79
C VAL A 158 14.37 8.89 6.83
N ALA A 159 15.58 9.20 6.37
CA ALA A 159 16.72 9.43 7.23
C ALA A 159 17.36 10.77 6.89
N PHE A 160 17.60 11.60 7.89
CA PHE A 160 18.25 12.90 7.73
C PHE A 160 19.27 13.12 8.85
N SER A 161 20.36 13.79 8.50
CA SER A 161 21.43 14.12 9.44
C SER A 161 21.32 15.60 9.80
N ASN A 162 21.14 15.87 11.09
CA ASN A 162 21.27 17.21 11.63
C ASN A 162 22.76 17.48 11.88
N PRO A 163 23.34 18.54 11.29
CA PRO A 163 24.74 18.91 11.53
C PRO A 163 24.94 19.32 12.99
N ALA A 164 26.19 19.24 13.45
CA ALA A 164 26.54 19.74 14.78
C ALA A 164 26.32 21.26 14.84
N GLU A 165 25.50 21.72 15.78
CA GLU A 165 25.11 23.13 15.91
C GLU A 165 25.16 23.55 17.39
N ASP A 166 25.78 24.69 17.70
CA ASP A 166 25.89 25.29 19.04
C ASP A 166 26.18 24.30 20.19
N GLY A 167 27.25 23.52 20.05
CA GLY A 167 27.71 22.58 21.09
C GLY A 167 26.92 21.27 21.17
N ARG A 168 25.93 21.05 20.28
CA ARG A 168 25.26 19.75 20.13
C ARG A 168 25.98 18.89 19.10
N PRO A 169 26.30 17.61 19.42
CA PRO A 169 26.89 16.69 18.46
C PRO A 169 25.94 16.44 17.28
N ALA A 170 26.49 16.15 16.10
CA ALA A 170 25.70 15.79 14.93
C ALA A 170 24.76 14.60 15.25
N GLU A 171 23.53 14.65 14.76
CA GLU A 171 22.50 13.66 15.06
C GLU A 171 21.92 13.09 13.76
N LEU A 172 21.89 11.77 13.63
CA LEU A 172 21.17 11.08 12.56
C LEU A 172 19.78 10.71 13.08
N VAL A 173 18.75 11.25 12.45
CA VAL A 173 17.36 10.94 12.76
C VAL A 173 16.78 10.06 11.65
N ILE A 174 16.09 9.00 12.06
CA ILE A 174 15.41 8.06 11.19
C ILE A 174 13.95 8.04 11.58
N GLU A 175 13.08 8.24 10.61
CA GLU A 175 11.63 8.19 10.80
C GLU A 175 11.02 7.26 9.75
N GLY A 176 9.91 6.62 10.11
CA GLY A 176 9.16 5.79 9.19
C GLY A 176 7.93 5.22 9.86
N ASP A 177 7.17 4.45 9.10
CA ASP A 177 5.90 3.90 9.53
C ASP A 177 5.95 2.37 9.58
N LEU A 178 5.38 1.80 10.63
CA LEU A 178 5.06 0.38 10.72
C LEU A 178 3.58 0.19 10.39
N VAL A 179 3.28 -0.64 9.39
CA VAL A 179 1.92 -0.90 8.94
C VAL A 179 1.56 -2.38 9.16
N GLY A 180 0.49 -2.62 9.91
CA GLY A 180 -0.05 -3.95 10.12
C GLY A 180 -0.79 -4.43 8.88
N ILE A 181 -0.25 -5.43 8.19
CA ILE A 181 -0.87 -6.01 6.98
C ILE A 181 -1.59 -7.35 7.28
N ALA A 182 -1.40 -7.91 8.48
CA ALA A 182 -2.15 -9.09 8.94
C ALA A 182 -3.60 -8.73 9.27
N ARG A 183 -4.50 -9.71 9.21
CA ARG A 183 -5.91 -9.59 9.64
C ARG A 183 -6.11 -9.83 11.15
N THR A 184 -5.02 -9.82 11.90
CA THR A 184 -4.96 -10.10 13.33
C THR A 184 -3.91 -9.19 13.95
N ASP A 185 -4.04 -8.91 15.23
CA ASP A 185 -3.08 -8.12 15.98
C ASP A 185 -1.73 -8.84 16.04
N MET A 186 -0.65 -8.13 15.67
CA MET A 186 0.70 -8.69 15.59
C MET A 186 1.63 -8.01 16.59
N PRO A 187 2.42 -8.77 17.36
CA PRO A 187 3.45 -8.18 18.22
C PRO A 187 4.56 -7.55 17.36
N VAL A 188 4.99 -6.35 17.74
CA VAL A 188 6.03 -5.61 17.05
C VAL A 188 7.36 -5.83 17.78
N SER A 189 8.33 -6.45 17.11
CA SER A 189 9.70 -6.54 17.61
C SER A 189 10.39 -5.18 17.52
N ALA A 190 11.37 -4.94 18.41
CA ALA A 190 12.24 -3.79 18.29
C ALA A 190 12.88 -3.73 16.88
N LEU A 191 13.17 -2.54 16.39
CA LEU A 191 13.84 -2.34 15.11
C LEU A 191 15.35 -2.26 15.35
N SER A 192 16.13 -2.66 14.35
CA SER A 192 17.58 -2.49 14.33
C SER A 192 17.95 -1.74 13.05
N ALA A 193 18.69 -0.64 13.22
CA ALA A 193 19.19 0.19 12.14
C ALA A 193 20.68 -0.10 11.96
N GLU A 194 21.06 -0.52 10.76
CA GLU A 194 22.43 -0.76 10.36
C GLU A 194 22.91 0.33 9.40
N ILE A 195 24.01 0.97 9.75
CA ILE A 195 24.72 1.93 8.90
C ILE A 195 25.84 1.17 8.19
N ARG A 196 25.84 1.23 6.87
CA ARG A 196 26.84 0.58 6.00
C ARG A 196 27.70 1.61 5.28
N ASP A 197 28.95 1.24 5.03
CA ASP A 197 29.87 2.02 4.21
C ASP A 197 29.62 1.84 2.71
N ALA A 198 30.42 2.52 1.88
CA ALA A 198 30.37 2.39 0.41
C ALA A 198 30.67 0.97 -0.08
N GLY A 199 31.41 0.17 0.70
CA GLY A 199 31.70 -1.24 0.40
C GLY A 199 30.62 -2.20 0.89
N GLY A 200 29.52 -1.70 1.46
CA GLY A 200 28.43 -2.51 2.01
C GLY A 200 28.73 -3.16 3.36
N ARG A 201 29.86 -2.83 4.01
CA ARG A 201 30.19 -3.36 5.35
C ARG A 201 29.43 -2.59 6.41
N VAL A 202 28.96 -3.30 7.44
CA VAL A 202 28.26 -2.68 8.57
C VAL A 202 29.28 -1.95 9.45
N VAL A 203 29.16 -0.62 9.51
CA VAL A 203 30.02 0.25 10.32
C VAL A 203 29.44 0.43 11.72
N ARG A 204 28.11 0.52 11.82
CA ARG A 204 27.42 0.71 13.10
C ARG A 204 26.04 0.09 13.06
N THR A 205 25.65 -0.52 14.17
CA THR A 205 24.27 -0.99 14.40
C THR A 205 23.75 -0.36 15.67
N PHE A 206 22.51 0.11 15.66
CA PHE A 206 21.84 0.61 16.85
C PHE A 206 20.37 0.20 16.89
N PRO A 207 19.81 -0.03 18.09
CA PRO A 207 18.40 -0.36 18.24
C PRO A 207 17.53 0.88 18.07
N VAL A 208 16.34 0.69 17.50
CA VAL A 208 15.28 1.68 17.41
C VAL A 208 14.04 1.10 18.11
N ALA A 209 13.53 1.85 19.08
CA ALA A 209 12.38 1.40 19.87
C ALA A 209 11.14 1.22 18.98
N ALA A 210 10.41 0.13 19.20
CA ALA A 210 9.12 -0.04 18.55
C ALA A 210 8.12 0.97 19.13
N PRO A 211 7.33 1.66 18.29
CA PRO A 211 6.39 2.68 18.75
C PRO A 211 5.20 2.09 19.52
N ARG A 212 4.90 0.81 19.27
CA ARG A 212 3.87 0.01 19.95
C ARG A 212 4.39 -1.40 20.15
N ALA A 213 3.93 -2.08 21.20
CA ALA A 213 4.23 -3.50 21.41
C ALA A 213 3.38 -4.42 20.52
N VAL A 214 2.19 -3.97 20.11
CA VAL A 214 1.25 -4.69 19.27
C VAL A 214 0.68 -3.72 18.24
N LEU A 215 0.51 -4.18 17.00
CA LEU A 215 -0.06 -3.42 15.90
C LEU A 215 -1.26 -4.19 15.32
N GLY A 216 -2.40 -3.53 15.24
CA GLY A 216 -3.64 -4.08 14.70
C GLY A 216 -3.69 -4.15 13.17
N THR A 217 -4.81 -4.65 12.66
CA THR A 217 -5.04 -4.78 11.21
C THR A 217 -5.17 -3.41 10.55
N ALA A 218 -4.34 -3.14 9.53
CA ALA A 218 -4.23 -1.85 8.85
C ALA A 218 -3.88 -0.67 9.77
N GLU A 219 -3.47 -0.94 11.01
CA GLU A 219 -2.98 0.08 11.92
C GLU A 219 -1.60 0.54 11.46
N THR A 220 -1.37 1.85 11.55
CA THR A 220 -0.10 2.48 11.22
C THR A 220 0.47 3.14 12.47
N ALA A 221 1.73 2.82 12.80
CA ALA A 221 2.45 3.42 13.92
C ALA A 221 3.79 3.98 13.47
N ARG A 222 3.99 5.29 13.67
CA ARG A 222 5.22 5.99 13.32
C ARG A 222 6.31 5.72 14.34
N PHE A 223 7.49 5.33 13.87
CA PHE A 223 8.68 5.16 14.71
C PHE A 223 9.70 6.27 14.45
N ARG A 224 10.50 6.56 15.47
CA ARG A 224 11.60 7.53 15.40
C ARG A 224 12.81 6.96 16.11
N GLY A 225 13.94 6.91 15.41
CA GLY A 225 15.23 6.49 15.94
C GLY A 225 16.23 7.62 15.80
N THR A 226 17.02 7.87 16.85
CA THR A 226 18.07 8.88 16.82
C THR A 226 19.41 8.26 17.18
N LEU A 227 20.46 8.67 16.45
CA LEU A 227 21.83 8.28 16.71
C LEU A 227 22.70 9.53 16.82
N THR A 228 23.25 9.74 17.99
CA THR A 228 24.22 10.79 18.25
C THR A 228 25.59 10.41 17.68
N SER A 229 26.28 11.38 17.05
CA SER A 229 27.59 11.21 16.42
C SER A 229 27.61 10.06 15.39
N PRO A 230 26.83 10.16 14.30
CA PRO A 230 26.83 9.14 13.26
C PRO A 230 28.21 9.01 12.59
N PRO A 231 28.62 7.80 12.19
CA PRO A 231 29.92 7.60 11.54
C PRO A 231 29.94 8.28 10.15
N ALA A 232 30.96 9.08 9.89
CA ALA A 232 31.12 9.81 8.62
C ALA A 232 31.29 8.89 7.40
N SER A 233 31.65 7.62 7.60
CA SER A 233 31.76 6.61 6.54
C SER A 233 30.42 6.00 6.12
N GLY A 234 29.31 6.32 6.80
CA GLY A 234 27.98 5.80 6.47
C GLY A 234 27.48 6.31 5.12
N ARG A 235 27.13 5.38 4.22
CA ARG A 235 26.58 5.67 2.88
C ARG A 235 25.22 5.03 2.63
N ALA A 236 24.88 3.97 3.37
CA ALA A 236 23.57 3.33 3.28
C ALA A 236 23.03 3.00 4.68
N LEU A 237 21.71 3.07 4.82
CA LEU A 237 20.99 2.72 6.03
C LEU A 237 20.05 1.55 5.72
N VAL A 238 20.13 0.49 6.52
CA VAL A 238 19.26 -0.69 6.40
C VAL A 238 18.51 -0.88 7.71
N LEU A 239 17.19 -0.81 7.65
CA LEU A 239 16.30 -1.13 8.76
C LEU A 239 15.83 -2.58 8.67
N ARG A 240 15.76 -3.22 9.82
CA ARG A 240 15.34 -4.62 9.97
C ARG A 240 14.72 -4.82 11.33
N PHE A 241 13.74 -5.70 11.43
CA PHE A 241 13.23 -6.15 12.73
C PHE A 241 14.35 -6.89 13.46
N ALA A 242 14.62 -6.50 14.70
CA ALA A 242 15.50 -7.27 15.57
C ALA A 242 14.91 -8.68 15.75
N ASP A 243 15.77 -9.68 15.79
CA ASP A 243 15.34 -11.00 16.20
C ASP A 243 14.81 -10.90 17.62
N ALA A 244 13.65 -11.51 17.87
CA ALA A 244 13.09 -11.56 19.20
C ALA A 244 14.05 -12.37 20.07
N GLU A 245 14.90 -11.69 20.83
CA GLU A 245 15.63 -12.34 21.90
C GLU A 245 14.56 -12.93 22.83
N PRO A 246 14.51 -14.27 23.00
CA PRO A 246 13.54 -14.86 23.89
C PRO A 246 13.81 -14.24 25.26
N SER A 247 12.80 -13.55 25.79
CA SER A 247 12.84 -12.93 27.11
C SER A 247 13.43 -13.90 28.10
N ARG A 248 14.69 -13.67 28.51
CA ARG A 248 15.34 -14.44 29.56
C ARG A 248 14.79 -13.90 30.88
N GLY A 249 13.63 -14.42 31.29
CA GLY A 249 13.18 -14.34 32.69
C GLY A 249 14.14 -15.14 33.58
N PRO A 250 14.19 -14.88 34.90
CA PRO A 250 13.02 -14.76 35.77
C PRO A 250 12.72 -13.36 36.33
#